data_AF-A0A7K0MX34-F1
#
_entry.id   AF-A0A7K0MX34-F1
#
_cell.length_a   1.000
_cell.length_b   1.000
_cell.length_c   1.000
_cell.angle_alpha   90.00
_cell.angle_beta   90.00
_cell.angle_gamma   90.00
#
_symmetry.space_group_name_H-M   'P 1'
#
loop_
_entity.id
_entity.type
_entity.pdbx_description
1 polymer ?
#
loop_
_entity_poly.entity_id
_entity_poly.type
_entity_poly.pdbx_seq_one_letter_code
_entity_poly.pdbx_strand_id
1 'polypeptide(L)'
;MGCRRISDQDSLIRIVAGPEGALMVGRYEAGRGAWLCAGSPACFDRATKRGALERALRVGVSNDDIEGLRVRIYGAERVGNGDPKMD
;
A
#
# COMPACT_ATOMS: atom_id res chain seq x y z
N MET A 1 -6.61 -6.88 6.13
CA MET A 1 -6.80 -6.09 4.89
C MET A 1 -6.69 -6.97 3.66
N GLY A 2 -7.40 -6.66 2.57
CA GLY A 2 -7.37 -7.43 1.31
C GLY A 2 -7.71 -8.92 1.46
N CYS A 3 -6.67 -9.77 1.47
CA CYS A 3 -6.78 -11.23 1.66
C CYS A 3 -7.13 -11.67 3.09
N ARG A 4 -6.95 -10.80 4.10
CA ARG A 4 -7.13 -11.10 5.54
C ARG A 4 -6.20 -12.20 6.10
N ARG A 5 -5.13 -12.56 5.38
CA ARG A 5 -4.09 -13.45 5.90
C ARG A 5 -3.15 -12.70 6.84
N ILE A 6 -2.51 -13.43 7.73
CA ILE A 6 -1.36 -12.97 8.51
C ILE A 6 -0.11 -13.19 7.67
N SER A 7 0.82 -12.24 7.70
CA SER A 7 2.12 -12.33 7.04
C SER A 7 3.15 -11.57 7.86
N ASP A 8 4.42 -11.88 7.65
CA ASP A 8 5.55 -11.11 8.17
C ASP A 8 5.49 -9.66 7.68
N GLN A 9 6.08 -8.73 8.44
CA GLN A 9 5.95 -7.32 8.10
C GLN A 9 6.61 -6.97 6.76
N ASP A 10 7.69 -7.67 6.40
CA ASP A 10 8.50 -7.39 5.20
C ASP A 10 7.83 -7.82 3.90
N SER A 11 6.91 -8.78 3.97
CA SER A 11 6.01 -9.11 2.86
C SER A 11 4.81 -8.16 2.70
N LEU A 12 4.72 -7.12 3.53
CA LEU A 12 3.64 -6.14 3.51
C LEU A 12 4.12 -4.73 3.09
N ILE A 13 3.28 -4.07 2.31
CA ILE A 13 3.32 -2.62 2.08
C ILE A 13 2.27 -1.94 2.96
N ARG A 14 2.54 -0.71 3.38
CA ARG A 14 1.59 0.14 4.09
C ARG A 14 1.19 1.32 3.24
N ILE A 15 -0.11 1.52 3.09
CA ILE A 15 -0.72 2.70 2.50
C ILE A 15 -1.13 3.62 3.64
N VAL A 16 -0.84 4.91 3.55
CA VAL A 16 -1.18 5.91 4.56
C VAL A 16 -2.00 7.03 3.95
N ALA A 17 -2.89 7.61 4.76
CA ALA A 17 -3.49 8.91 4.45
C ALA A 17 -2.55 10.02 4.93
N GLY A 18 -2.01 10.77 3.97
CA GLY A 18 -1.22 11.97 4.19
C GLY A 18 -2.08 13.22 4.41
N PRO A 19 -1.44 14.40 4.43
CA PRO A 19 -2.12 15.69 4.49
C PRO A 19 -3.16 15.80 3.37
N GLU A 20 -4.27 16.49 3.65
CA GLU A 20 -5.38 16.68 2.70
C GLU A 20 -6.00 15.37 2.16
N GLY A 21 -5.73 14.23 2.80
CA GLY A 21 -6.27 12.93 2.40
C GLY A 21 -5.51 12.23 1.27
N ALA A 22 -4.38 12.77 0.82
CA ALA A 22 -3.57 12.15 -0.23
C ALA A 22 -3.07 10.75 0.17
N LEU A 23 -3.19 9.76 -0.72
CA LEU A 23 -2.74 8.40 -0.45
C LEU A 23 -1.25 8.24 -0.77
N MET A 24 -0.48 7.67 0.15
CA MET A 24 0.95 7.43 -0.02
C MET A 24 1.33 5.99 0.35
N VAL A 25 2.38 5.46 -0.27
CA VAL A 25 3.03 4.21 0.17
C VAL A 25 4.12 4.60 1.16
N GLY A 26 4.05 4.05 2.37
CA GLY A 26 4.89 4.50 3.46
C GLY A 26 4.78 3.63 4.71
N ARG A 27 5.93 3.16 5.22
CA ARG A 27 5.99 2.27 6.39
C ARG A 27 5.91 3.01 7.72
N TYR A 28 6.46 4.21 7.83
CA TYR A 28 6.72 4.91 9.10
C TYR A 28 5.97 6.24 9.25
N GLU A 29 5.22 6.62 8.22
CA GLU A 29 4.54 7.88 8.10
C GLU A 29 3.39 7.96 9.11
N ALA A 30 3.22 9.15 9.70
CA ALA A 30 2.18 9.42 10.66
C ALA A 30 0.78 9.27 10.04
N GLY A 31 -0.20 8.93 10.88
CA GLY A 31 -1.60 8.82 10.48
C GLY A 31 -2.11 7.39 10.33
N ARG A 32 -3.34 7.27 9.83
CA ARG A 32 -4.00 5.98 9.62
C ARG A 32 -3.34 5.21 8.49
N GLY A 33 -3.10 3.93 8.71
CA GLY A 33 -2.44 3.05 7.75
C GLY A 33 -3.24 1.79 7.42
N ALA A 34 -3.08 1.31 6.20
CA ALA A 34 -3.67 0.11 5.65
C ALA A 34 -2.58 -0.80 5.08
N TRP A 35 -2.43 -2.00 5.64
CA TRP A 35 -1.42 -2.97 5.20
C TRP A 35 -1.94 -3.86 4.06
N LEU A 36 -1.16 -4.06 3.01
CA LEU A 36 -1.45 -4.98 1.91
C LEU A 36 -0.24 -5.87 1.64
N CYS A 37 -0.46 -7.04 1.02
CA CYS A 37 0.63 -7.90 0.60
C CYS A 37 1.37 -7.24 -0.57
N ALA A 38 2.70 -7.07 -0.46
CA ALA A 38 3.52 -6.34 -1.42
C ALA A 38 3.45 -6.93 -2.84
N GLY A 39 3.65 -8.24 -2.97
CA GLY A 39 3.66 -8.95 -4.26
C GLY A 39 2.31 -9.50 -4.71
N SER A 40 1.18 -8.93 -4.26
CA SER A 40 -0.14 -9.51 -4.56
C SER A 40 -1.13 -8.47 -5.09
N PRO A 41 -1.17 -8.27 -6.42
CA PRO A 41 -2.23 -7.47 -7.07
C PRO A 41 -3.64 -7.91 -6.65
N ALA A 42 -3.87 -9.22 -6.51
CA ALA A 42 -5.16 -9.73 -6.03
C ALA A 42 -5.51 -9.31 -4.59
N CYS A 43 -4.52 -9.07 -3.72
CA CYS A 43 -4.76 -8.53 -2.38
C CYS A 43 -5.21 -7.07 -2.46
N PHE A 44 -4.56 -6.28 -3.32
CA PHE A 44 -4.93 -4.90 -3.62
C PHE A 44 -6.34 -4.81 -4.22
N ASP A 45 -6.65 -5.59 -5.26
CA ASP A 45 -7.95 -5.57 -5.93
C ASP A 45 -9.11 -5.90 -5.00
N ARG A 46 -8.91 -6.88 -4.10
CA ARG A 46 -9.93 -7.18 -3.09
C ARG A 46 -10.11 -6.04 -2.08
N ALA A 47 -9.05 -5.30 -1.77
CA ALA A 47 -9.12 -4.17 -0.85
C ALA A 47 -9.87 -2.99 -1.49
N THR A 48 -9.57 -2.66 -2.74
CA THR A 48 -10.19 -1.55 -3.48
C THR A 48 -11.65 -1.85 -3.79
N LYS A 49 -11.97 -3.03 -4.35
CA LYS A 49 -13.34 -3.45 -4.68
C LYS A 49 -14.29 -3.45 -3.47
N ARG A 50 -13.77 -3.62 -2.26
CA ARG A 50 -14.55 -3.66 -1.01
C ARG A 50 -14.56 -2.32 -0.25
N GLY A 51 -14.01 -1.25 -0.83
CA GLY A 51 -13.85 0.04 -0.16
C GLY A 51 -13.05 -0.08 1.14
N ALA A 52 -12.10 -1.02 1.22
CA ALA A 52 -11.37 -1.28 2.46
C ALA A 52 -10.37 -0.19 2.79
N LEU A 53 -9.77 0.43 1.76
CA LEU A 53 -8.84 1.55 1.94
C LEU A 53 -9.57 2.77 2.52
N GLU A 54 -10.67 3.20 1.90
CA GLU A 54 -11.51 4.30 2.38
C GLU A 54 -11.92 4.13 3.85
N ARG A 55 -12.45 2.95 4.22
CA ARG A 55 -12.87 2.68 5.60
C ARG A 55 -11.73 2.72 6.62
N ALA A 56 -10.56 2.22 6.25
CA ALA A 56 -9.44 2.15 7.19
C ALA A 56 -8.67 3.46 7.31
N LEU A 57 -8.53 4.19 6.21
CA LEU A 57 -7.83 5.46 6.15
C LEU A 57 -8.73 6.62 6.60
N ARG A 58 -10.06 6.45 6.49
CA ARG A 58 -11.10 7.46 6.76
C ARG A 58 -10.93 8.72 5.91
N VAL A 59 -10.67 8.52 4.63
CA VAL A 59 -10.55 9.55 3.59
C VAL A 59 -11.26 9.03 2.34
N GLY A 60 -11.78 9.93 1.51
CA GLY A 60 -12.32 9.54 0.21
C GLY A 60 -11.21 8.92 -0.66
N VAL A 61 -11.55 7.86 -1.39
CA VAL A 61 -10.62 7.18 -2.29
C VAL A 61 -11.26 7.13 -3.68
N SER A 62 -10.71 7.89 -4.62
CA SER A 62 -11.17 7.93 -6.00
C SER A 62 -10.59 6.78 -6.83
N ASN A 63 -11.11 6.60 -8.05
CA ASN A 63 -10.53 5.65 -9.00
C ASN A 63 -9.11 6.07 -9.43
N ASP A 64 -8.85 7.38 -9.54
CA ASP A 64 -7.53 7.91 -9.89
C ASP A 64 -6.51 7.64 -8.77
N ASP A 65 -6.93 7.74 -7.50
CA ASP A 65 -6.09 7.35 -6.37
C ASP A 65 -5.75 5.85 -6.41
N ILE A 66 -6.73 5.00 -6.74
CA ILE A 66 -6.55 3.56 -6.87
C ILE A 66 -5.56 3.24 -7.99
N GLU A 67 -5.72 3.87 -9.16
CA GLU A 67 -4.83 3.65 -10.29
C GLU A 67 -3.42 4.17 -10.01
N GLY A 68 -3.29 5.36 -9.42
CA GLY A 68 -2.01 5.93 -9.00
C GLY A 68 -1.28 5.04 -8.00
N LEU A 69 -1.99 4.49 -7.01
CA LEU A 69 -1.43 3.50 -6.09
C LEU A 69 -1.00 2.22 -6.81
N ARG A 70 -1.83 1.68 -7.71
CA ARG A 70 -1.51 0.47 -8.48
C ARG A 70 -0.24 0.67 -9.31
N VAL A 71 -0.09 1.81 -9.99
CA VAL A 71 1.14 2.16 -10.73
C VAL A 71 2.33 2.29 -9.78
N ARG A 72 2.19 2.95 -8.63
CA ARG A 72 3.30 3.13 -7.69
C ARG A 72 3.76 1.82 -7.03
N ILE A 73 2.85 0.88 -6.83
CA ILE A 73 3.14 -0.42 -6.21
C ILE A 73 3.64 -1.45 -7.24
N TYR A 74 3.07 -1.47 -8.44
CA TYR A 74 3.27 -2.54 -9.43
C TYR A 74 3.81 -2.08 -10.80
N GLY A 75 3.93 -0.77 -11.04
CA GLY A 75 4.56 -0.24 -12.24
C GLY A 75 6.05 -0.57 -12.25
N ALA A 76 6.57 -1.01 -13.40
CA ALA A 76 7.95 -1.46 -13.55
C ALA A 76 8.98 -0.35 -13.21
N GLU A 77 9.96 -0.75 -12.38
CA GLU A 77 11.24 -0.11 -12.03
C GLU A 77 11.29 1.24 -11.29
N ARG A 78 11.86 1.17 -10.08
CA ARG A 78 13.14 1.86 -9.83
C ARG A 78 14.21 0.86 -9.40
N VAL A 79 15.28 0.82 -10.19
CA VAL A 79 16.62 0.34 -9.88
C VAL A 79 17.20 1.13 -8.69
N GLY A 80 17.79 0.42 -7.71
CA GLY A 80 19.02 0.88 -7.03
C GLY A 80 18.95 1.26 -5.54
N ASN A 81 19.84 0.61 -4.77
CA ASN A 81 20.34 0.85 -3.41
C ASN A 81 19.47 0.30 -2.25
N GLY A 82 19.83 -0.74 -1.50
CA GLY A 82 21.08 -1.49 -1.37
C GLY A 82 21.21 -1.90 0.10
N ASP A 83 21.41 -3.18 0.38
CA ASP A 83 22.15 -3.63 1.56
C ASP A 83 23.08 -4.75 1.10
N PRO A 84 24.38 -4.49 0.89
CA PRO A 84 25.34 -5.57 0.83
C PRO A 84 25.37 -6.21 2.23
N LYS A 85 25.04 -7.50 2.27
CA LYS A 85 25.38 -8.39 3.38
C LYS A 85 26.88 -8.24 3.64
N MET A 86 27.25 -7.68 4.78
CA MET A 86 28.61 -7.74 5.30
C MET A 86 28.69 -9.03 6.13
N ASP A 87 29.36 -10.05 5.58
CA ASP A 87 29.99 -11.12 6.34
C ASP A 87 31.52 -10.92 6.26
#